data_AF-A0A7S2JA40-F1
#
_entry.id   AF-A0A7S2JA40-F1
#
_cell.length_a   1.000
_cell.length_b   1.000
_cell.length_c   1.000
_cell.angle_alpha   90.00
_cell.angle_beta   90.00
_cell.angle_gamma   90.00
#
_symmetry.space_group_name_H-M   'P 1'
#
loop_
_entity.id
_entity.type
_entity.pdbx_description
1 polymer ?
#
loop_
_entity_poly.entity_id
_entity_poly.type
_entity_poly.pdbx_seq_one_letter_code
_entity_poly.pdbx_strand_id
1 'polypeptide(L)'
;RGESPKSELPAMLGIGRRNITRISIQDGVVGRCVRKRQVFHLDPIMQSPFVSHAADGIDIDGEKGLMNMLAGPMVADLGEGTSRVVGVLQLIQKRPRRDTDPLELELPVAATSAEGKDKSARRPGCDPFTQEDENLFAEMLRVLGLATYRSMQVQSRLEMEEPSGRRSEPSIEKLLGAV
;
A
#
# COMPACT_ATOMS: atom_id res chain seq x y z
N ARG A 1 41.13 29.60 -18.00
CA ARG A 1 39.75 29.19 -18.35
C ARG A 1 39.81 27.72 -18.72
N GLY A 2 39.56 26.84 -17.76
CA GLY A 2 39.57 25.39 -17.96
C GLY A 2 38.17 24.86 -17.68
N GLU A 3 37.55 24.26 -18.67
CA GLU A 3 36.31 23.50 -18.51
C GLU A 3 36.67 22.02 -18.48
N SER A 4 36.38 21.38 -17.36
CA SER A 4 36.50 19.94 -17.18
C SER A 4 35.36 19.23 -17.91
N PRO A 5 35.59 18.09 -18.58
CA PRO A 5 34.52 17.31 -19.17
C PRO A 5 33.69 16.62 -18.08
N LYS A 6 32.37 16.78 -18.15
CA LYS A 6 31.41 16.06 -17.30
C LYS A 6 31.47 14.57 -17.65
N SER A 7 31.86 13.75 -16.68
CA SER A 7 31.78 12.30 -16.76
C SER A 7 30.31 11.87 -16.67
N GLU A 8 29.71 11.52 -17.80
CA GLU A 8 28.45 10.77 -17.83
C GLU A 8 28.75 9.31 -17.48
N LEU A 9 28.35 8.88 -16.28
CA LEU A 9 28.33 7.48 -15.91
C LEU A 9 27.14 6.79 -16.59
N PRO A 10 27.30 5.56 -17.12
CA PRO A 10 26.24 4.89 -17.86
C PRO A 10 25.11 4.48 -16.92
N ALA A 11 23.87 4.72 -17.38
CA ALA A 11 22.66 4.29 -16.73
C ALA A 11 22.63 2.75 -16.61
N MET A 12 23.00 2.24 -15.44
CA MET A 12 22.76 0.83 -15.10
C MET A 12 21.25 0.61 -14.97
N LEU A 13 20.74 -0.28 -15.83
CA LEU A 13 19.39 -0.83 -15.84
C LEU A 13 19.04 -1.46 -14.48
N GLY A 14 18.42 -0.67 -13.60
CA GLY A 14 17.77 -1.14 -12.38
C GLY A 14 16.29 -1.38 -12.63
N ILE A 15 15.86 -2.64 -12.57
CA ILE A 15 14.46 -3.01 -12.43
C ILE A 15 13.92 -2.33 -11.16
N GLY A 16 12.87 -1.50 -11.28
CA GLY A 16 12.10 -1.01 -10.12
C GLY A 16 12.12 0.49 -9.79
N ARG A 17 12.74 1.38 -10.59
CA ARG A 17 12.82 2.82 -10.25
C ARG A 17 11.75 3.73 -10.87
N ARG A 18 10.85 3.21 -11.71
CA ARG A 18 9.71 3.99 -12.21
C ARG A 18 8.59 3.86 -11.15
N ASN A 19 8.12 4.98 -10.62
CA ASN A 19 7.05 5.11 -9.59
C ASN A 19 7.49 5.04 -8.11
N ILE A 20 8.68 5.54 -7.76
CA ILE A 20 9.06 5.72 -6.35
C ILE A 20 8.77 7.16 -5.91
N THR A 21 7.81 7.34 -5.02
CA THR A 21 7.57 8.62 -4.32
C THR A 21 8.24 8.56 -2.94
N ARG A 22 9.01 9.60 -2.59
CA ARG A 22 9.62 9.73 -1.26
C ARG A 22 8.75 10.60 -0.38
N ILE A 23 8.31 10.04 0.73
CA ILE A 23 7.42 10.70 1.69
C ILE A 23 8.10 10.68 3.05
N SER A 24 7.99 11.77 3.81
CA SER A 24 8.52 11.82 5.17
C SER A 24 7.67 10.95 6.11
N ILE A 25 8.31 10.26 7.05
CA ILE A 25 7.62 9.52 8.12
C ILE A 25 6.76 10.46 9.01
N GLN A 26 7.00 11.76 8.95
CA GLN A 26 6.22 12.75 9.69
C GLN A 26 4.88 13.07 9.02
N ASP A 27 4.73 12.75 7.73
CA ASP A 27 3.63 13.22 6.90
C ASP A 27 2.53 12.15 6.76
N GLY A 28 1.29 12.64 6.65
CA GLY A 28 0.13 11.82 6.32
C GLY A 28 -0.28 10.80 7.40
N VAL A 29 -1.32 10.06 7.05
CA VAL A 29 -1.78 8.89 7.80
C VAL A 29 -0.73 7.79 7.73
N VAL A 30 -0.10 7.60 6.56
CA VAL A 30 0.94 6.57 6.37
C VAL A 30 2.13 6.75 7.32
N GLY A 31 2.64 7.98 7.49
CA GLY A 31 3.72 8.26 8.45
C GLY A 31 3.25 8.09 9.90
N ARG A 32 1.97 8.37 10.17
CA ARG A 32 1.35 8.15 11.48
C ARG A 32 1.22 6.66 11.82
N CYS A 33 0.87 5.79 10.86
CA CYS A 33 0.84 4.33 11.03
C CYS A 33 2.19 3.81 11.52
N VAL A 34 3.30 4.28 10.94
CA VAL A 34 4.65 3.88 11.33
C VAL A 34 4.97 4.34 12.75
N ARG A 35 4.71 5.61 13.07
CA ARG A 35 5.05 6.21 14.37
C ARG A 35 4.22 5.64 15.52
N LYS A 36 2.93 5.45 15.30
CA LYS A 36 1.99 4.99 16.34
C LYS A 36 1.85 3.47 16.40
N ARG A 37 2.33 2.75 15.38
CA ARG A 37 2.18 1.30 15.23
C ARG A 37 0.72 0.85 15.37
N GLN A 38 -0.20 1.60 14.77
CA GLN A 38 -1.65 1.38 14.87
C GLN A 38 -2.31 1.43 13.50
N VAL A 39 -3.40 0.69 13.36
CA VAL A 39 -4.32 0.79 12.23
C VAL A 39 -5.18 2.04 12.38
N PHE A 40 -5.37 2.75 11.27
CA PHE A 40 -6.26 3.90 11.17
C PHE A 40 -7.38 3.57 10.20
N HIS A 41 -8.61 3.67 10.69
CA HIS A 41 -9.82 3.65 9.88
C HIS A 41 -10.35 5.08 9.79
N LEU A 42 -10.43 5.59 8.57
CA LEU A 42 -10.97 6.92 8.27
C LEU A 42 -12.19 6.79 7.37
N ASP A 43 -13.35 7.20 7.87
CA ASP A 43 -14.57 7.30 7.10
C ASP A 43 -15.37 8.55 7.51
N PRO A 44 -15.42 9.59 6.67
CA PRO A 44 -14.63 9.83 5.46
C PRO A 44 -13.21 10.33 5.75
N ILE A 45 -12.30 10.16 4.78
CA ILE A 45 -10.89 10.58 4.89
C ILE A 45 -10.74 12.06 5.27
N MET A 46 -11.56 12.94 4.69
CA MET A 46 -11.47 14.41 4.87
C MET A 46 -11.76 14.89 6.30
N GLN A 47 -12.32 14.04 7.17
CA GLN A 47 -12.52 14.40 8.58
C GLN A 47 -11.22 14.34 9.40
N SER A 48 -10.18 13.66 8.90
CA SER A 48 -8.91 13.55 9.61
C SER A 48 -7.99 14.73 9.28
N PRO A 49 -7.55 15.51 10.29
CA PRO A 49 -6.60 16.61 10.06
C PRO A 49 -5.18 16.11 9.76
N PHE A 50 -4.96 14.79 9.77
CA PHE A 50 -3.65 14.17 9.57
C PHE A 50 -3.45 13.67 8.15
N VAL A 51 -4.44 13.84 7.27
CA VAL A 51 -4.36 13.43 5.87
C VAL A 51 -3.50 14.42 5.09
N SER A 52 -2.58 13.90 4.29
CA SER A 52 -1.79 14.64 3.33
C SER A 52 -1.96 14.00 1.97
N HIS A 53 -2.49 14.74 0.99
CA HIS A 53 -2.79 14.17 -0.33
C HIS A 53 -1.54 13.59 -0.99
N ALA A 54 -0.40 14.30 -0.85
CA ALA A 54 0.88 13.86 -1.39
C ALA A 54 1.45 12.63 -0.68
N ALA A 55 1.28 12.54 0.64
CA ALA A 55 1.80 11.42 1.43
C ALA A 55 0.91 10.18 1.35
N ASP A 56 -0.41 10.37 1.37
CA ASP A 56 -1.39 9.31 1.42
C ASP A 56 -1.86 8.87 0.03
N GLY A 57 -1.28 9.43 -1.04
CA GLY A 57 -1.55 9.05 -2.43
C GLY A 57 -3.00 9.30 -2.86
N ILE A 58 -3.64 10.33 -2.28
CA ILE A 58 -5.05 10.64 -2.55
C ILE A 58 -5.08 11.65 -3.69
N ASP A 59 -5.62 11.23 -4.83
CA ASP A 59 -5.97 12.14 -5.90
C ASP A 59 -7.36 12.72 -5.64
N ILE A 60 -7.46 14.05 -5.55
CA ILE A 60 -8.72 14.74 -5.28
C ILE A 60 -9.26 15.29 -6.59
N ASP A 61 -9.60 14.36 -7.48
CA ASP A 61 -10.34 14.68 -8.70
C ASP A 61 -11.84 14.46 -8.45
N GLY A 62 -12.60 15.55 -8.48
CA GLY A 62 -14.07 15.58 -8.54
C GLY A 62 -14.83 15.12 -7.28
N GLU A 63 -14.53 13.94 -6.74
CA GLU A 63 -15.27 13.28 -5.64
C GLU A 63 -14.68 13.60 -4.27
N LYS A 64 -14.67 14.91 -3.94
CA LYS A 64 -14.07 15.42 -2.71
C LYS A 64 -14.81 14.90 -1.47
N GLY A 65 -14.21 13.94 -0.78
CA GLY A 65 -14.48 13.69 0.63
C GLY A 65 -15.51 12.64 1.00
N LEU A 66 -15.86 11.74 0.07
CA LEU A 66 -16.66 10.55 0.39
C LEU A 66 -15.84 9.26 0.46
N MET A 67 -14.55 9.33 0.14
CA MET A 67 -13.65 8.19 0.22
C MET A 67 -13.40 7.77 1.67
N ASN A 68 -13.22 6.47 1.86
CA ASN A 68 -12.79 5.86 3.11
C ASN A 68 -11.40 5.24 2.95
N MET A 69 -10.73 5.02 4.08
CA MET A 69 -9.38 4.47 4.11
C MET A 69 -9.19 3.54 5.30
N LEU A 70 -8.51 2.43 5.06
CA LEU A 70 -7.81 1.64 6.07
C LEU A 70 -6.31 1.74 5.83
N ALA A 71 -5.55 2.16 6.83
CA ALA A 71 -4.09 2.24 6.74
C ALA A 71 -3.45 1.63 7.98
N GLY A 72 -2.42 0.79 7.81
CA GLY A 72 -1.80 0.12 8.95
C GLY A 72 -0.36 -0.29 8.71
N PRO A 73 0.44 -0.39 9.79
CA PRO A 73 1.83 -0.80 9.71
C PRO A 73 1.93 -2.30 9.43
N MET A 74 2.75 -2.67 8.46
CA MET A 74 3.20 -4.05 8.30
C MET A 74 4.31 -4.30 9.32
N VAL A 75 4.03 -5.14 10.31
CA VAL A 75 4.95 -5.44 11.41
C VAL A 75 5.40 -6.90 11.32
N ALA A 76 6.70 -7.11 11.24
CA ALA A 76 7.30 -8.43 11.37
C ALA A 76 7.61 -8.70 12.84
N ASP A 77 6.99 -9.73 13.39
CA ASP A 77 7.35 -10.31 14.69
C ASP A 77 8.54 -11.27 14.48
N LEU A 78 9.64 -11.01 15.17
CA LEU A 78 10.90 -11.74 15.03
C LEU A 78 11.10 -12.74 16.17
N GLY A 79 10.15 -12.84 17.10
CA GLY A 79 10.31 -13.59 18.33
C GLY A 79 11.03 -12.78 19.42
N GLU A 80 11.07 -13.33 20.64
CA GLU A 80 11.75 -12.73 21.80
C GLU A 80 11.26 -11.32 22.15
N GLY A 81 10.01 -10.99 21.79
CA GLY A 81 9.43 -9.66 21.99
C GLY A 81 9.97 -8.59 21.03
N THR A 82 10.77 -8.98 20.03
CA THR A 82 11.31 -8.05 19.03
C THR A 82 10.39 -7.95 17.82
N SER A 83 10.00 -6.73 17.46
CA SER A 83 9.14 -6.46 16.31
C SER A 83 9.64 -5.28 15.49
N ARG A 84 9.54 -5.39 14.17
CA ARG A 84 10.02 -4.37 13.23
C ARG A 84 8.93 -3.97 12.25
N VAL A 85 8.72 -2.66 12.11
CA VAL A 85 7.88 -2.12 11.02
C VAL A 85 8.67 -2.22 9.73
N VAL A 86 8.11 -2.91 8.73
CA VAL A 86 8.74 -3.12 7.42
C VAL A 86 8.06 -2.33 6.29
N GLY A 87 6.87 -1.80 6.56
CA GLY A 87 6.15 -0.94 5.62
C GLY A 87 4.78 -0.54 6.15
N VAL A 88 3.96 0.03 5.28
CA VAL A 88 2.57 0.39 5.54
C VAL A 88 1.73 -0.17 4.39
N LEU A 89 0.59 -0.78 4.71
CA LEU A 89 -0.44 -1.12 3.73
C LEU A 89 -1.57 -0.10 3.85
N GLN A 90 -2.14 0.27 2.72
CA GLN A 90 -3.22 1.24 2.63
C GLN A 90 -4.26 0.71 1.64
N LEU A 91 -5.52 0.69 2.08
CA LEU A 91 -6.69 0.47 1.24
C LEU A 91 -7.44 1.80 1.16
N ILE A 92 -7.76 2.24 -0.05
CA ILE A 92 -8.50 3.47 -0.32
C ILE A 92 -9.74 3.10 -1.10
N GLN A 93 -10.87 3.73 -0.77
CA GLN A 93 -12.11 3.64 -1.54
C GLN A 93 -12.62 2.20 -1.67
N LYS A 94 -13.22 1.66 -0.60
CA LYS A 94 -13.89 0.36 -0.68
C LYS A 94 -15.06 0.44 -1.67
N ARG A 95 -14.93 -0.33 -2.75
CA ARG A 95 -15.92 -0.40 -3.81
C ARG A 95 -17.16 -1.16 -3.35
N PRO A 96 -18.36 -0.73 -3.76
CA PRO A 96 -19.58 -1.52 -3.60
C PRO A 96 -19.43 -2.91 -4.21
N ARG A 97 -19.98 -3.93 -3.55
CA ARG A 97 -19.94 -5.32 -4.04
C ARG A 97 -20.51 -5.48 -5.46
N ARG A 98 -21.45 -4.62 -5.86
CA ARG A 98 -22.11 -4.65 -7.17
C ARG A 98 -21.19 -4.20 -8.32
N ASP A 99 -20.16 -3.42 -8.05
CA ASP A 99 -19.23 -2.90 -9.07
C ASP A 99 -18.13 -3.90 -9.44
N THR A 100 -18.25 -5.16 -9.00
CA THR A 100 -17.26 -6.22 -9.24
C THR A 100 -17.65 -7.12 -10.41
N ASP A 101 -18.72 -6.81 -11.16
CA ASP A 101 -19.06 -7.53 -12.38
C ASP A 101 -18.23 -6.96 -13.55
N PRO A 102 -17.20 -7.67 -14.06
CA PRO A 102 -16.31 -7.16 -15.10
C PRO A 102 -16.99 -6.98 -16.48
N LEU A 103 -18.31 -7.17 -16.58
CA LEU A 103 -19.08 -7.13 -17.82
C LEU A 103 -20.06 -5.94 -17.95
N GLU A 104 -20.21 -5.07 -16.95
CA GLU A 104 -21.15 -3.94 -17.02
C GLU A 104 -20.46 -2.56 -17.10
N LEU A 105 -19.46 -2.44 -17.98
CA LEU A 105 -19.13 -1.14 -18.54
C LEU A 105 -20.11 -0.86 -19.68
N GLU A 106 -20.90 0.20 -19.49
CA GLU A 106 -21.86 0.82 -20.42
C GLU A 106 -23.33 0.38 -20.26
N LEU A 107 -24.12 1.22 -19.58
CA LEU A 107 -25.29 1.93 -20.14
C LEU A 107 -25.95 2.83 -19.06
N PRO A 108 -26.29 4.10 -19.37
CA PRO A 108 -27.05 4.94 -18.45
C PRO A 108 -28.54 4.59 -18.54
N VAL A 109 -29.06 3.82 -17.58
CA VAL A 109 -30.50 3.54 -17.49
C VAL A 109 -31.16 4.59 -16.61
N ALA A 110 -32.02 5.39 -17.24
CA ALA A 110 -32.83 6.42 -16.61
C ALA A 110 -33.70 5.85 -15.47
N ALA A 111 -33.68 6.54 -14.32
CA ALA A 111 -34.45 6.18 -13.13
C ALA A 111 -35.91 6.64 -13.24
N THR A 112 -36.85 5.73 -12.93
CA THR A 112 -38.23 6.06 -12.55
C THR A 112 -38.53 5.47 -11.16
N SER A 113 -38.86 6.36 -10.20
CA SER A 113 -39.84 6.26 -9.09
C SER A 113 -39.91 5.00 -8.19
N ALA A 114 -40.22 4.99 -6.90
CA ALA A 114 -40.60 5.97 -5.87
C ALA A 114 -40.55 5.29 -4.48
N GLU A 115 -40.37 6.11 -3.43
CA GLU A 115 -40.80 6.00 -2.01
C GLU A 115 -40.58 4.74 -1.14
N GLY A 116 -39.88 4.94 -0.01
CA GLY A 116 -39.84 4.04 1.14
C GLY A 116 -38.78 4.44 2.18
N LYS A 117 -39.23 4.94 3.34
CA LYS A 117 -38.50 5.37 4.55
C LYS A 117 -37.22 4.57 4.89
N ASP A 118 -36.06 5.19 4.70
CA ASP A 118 -35.08 5.60 5.72
C ASP A 118 -33.87 6.14 4.95
N LYS A 119 -33.88 7.46 4.71
CA LYS A 119 -32.80 8.14 4.00
C LYS A 119 -31.63 8.38 4.97
N SER A 120 -30.99 7.30 5.44
CA SER A 120 -29.55 7.39 5.62
C SER A 120 -29.00 7.73 4.24
N ALA A 121 -28.44 8.93 4.11
CA ALA A 121 -27.89 9.44 2.86
C ALA A 121 -26.91 8.40 2.31
N ARG A 122 -27.39 7.54 1.40
CA ARG A 122 -26.56 6.60 0.67
C ARG A 122 -25.61 7.47 -0.14
N ARG A 123 -24.39 7.62 0.38
CA ARG A 123 -23.31 8.32 -0.27
C ARG A 123 -23.09 7.59 -1.59
N PRO A 124 -23.31 8.21 -2.76
CA PRO A 124 -23.00 7.56 -4.01
C PRO A 124 -21.49 7.35 -4.04
N GLY A 125 -21.03 6.09 -4.17
CA GLY A 125 -19.68 5.77 -4.62
C GLY A 125 -18.82 4.86 -3.74
N CYS A 126 -19.03 4.77 -2.42
CA CYS A 126 -18.14 3.98 -1.52
C CYS A 126 -18.92 3.28 -0.39
N ASP A 127 -18.71 1.97 -0.23
CA ASP A 127 -19.17 1.23 0.95
C ASP A 127 -18.20 1.45 2.11
N PRO A 128 -18.64 1.69 3.36
CA PRO A 128 -17.74 1.82 4.51
C PRO A 128 -16.97 0.51 4.77
N PHE A 129 -15.74 0.62 5.27
CA PHE A 129 -15.04 -0.55 5.80
C PHE A 129 -15.77 -1.04 7.05
N THR A 130 -16.01 -2.35 7.14
CA THR A 130 -16.68 -2.99 8.26
C THR A 130 -15.65 -3.53 9.26
N GLN A 131 -16.13 -3.99 10.42
CA GLN A 131 -15.25 -4.63 11.40
C GLN A 131 -14.60 -5.91 10.85
N GLU A 132 -15.31 -6.64 10.00
CA GLU A 132 -14.77 -7.81 9.31
C GLU A 132 -13.61 -7.43 8.39
N ASP A 133 -13.72 -6.31 7.67
CA ASP A 133 -12.62 -5.80 6.84
C ASP A 133 -11.41 -5.42 7.69
N GLU A 134 -11.61 -4.75 8.83
CA GLU A 134 -10.54 -4.41 9.76
C GLU A 134 -9.80 -5.65 10.30
N ASN A 135 -10.56 -6.69 10.66
CA ASN A 135 -10.00 -7.95 11.16
C ASN A 135 -9.18 -8.65 10.08
N LEU A 136 -9.72 -8.73 8.85
CA LEU A 136 -9.00 -9.30 7.71
C LEU A 136 -7.76 -8.47 7.38
N PHE A 137 -7.87 -7.14 7.43
CA PHE A 137 -6.78 -6.22 7.18
C PHE A 137 -5.67 -6.39 8.21
N ALA A 138 -5.98 -6.55 9.49
CA ALA A 138 -5.01 -6.82 10.54
C ALA A 138 -4.23 -8.13 10.29
N GLU A 139 -4.94 -9.19 9.86
CA GLU A 139 -4.31 -10.47 9.52
C GLU A 139 -3.40 -10.34 8.29
N MET A 140 -3.85 -9.61 7.27
CA MET A 140 -3.04 -9.30 6.09
C MET A 140 -1.75 -8.54 6.45
N LEU A 141 -1.83 -7.52 7.31
CA LEU A 141 -0.66 -6.75 7.76
C LEU A 141 0.41 -7.64 8.40
N ARG A 142 -0.02 -8.63 9.20
CA ARG A 142 0.87 -9.59 9.87
C ARG A 142 1.56 -10.51 8.86
N VAL A 143 0.79 -11.09 7.94
CA VAL A 143 1.32 -12.00 6.92
C VAL A 143 2.28 -11.27 5.97
N LEU A 144 1.86 -10.11 5.44
CA LEU A 144 2.66 -9.31 4.53
C LEU A 144 3.91 -8.73 5.21
N GLY A 145 3.80 -8.33 6.49
CA GLY A 145 4.93 -7.89 7.28
C GLY A 145 6.01 -8.95 7.41
N LEU A 146 5.64 -10.17 7.81
CA LEU A 146 6.59 -11.27 7.92
C LEU A 146 7.18 -11.68 6.55
N ALA A 147 6.33 -11.76 5.51
CA ALA A 147 6.76 -12.13 4.16
C ALA A 147 7.78 -11.11 3.62
N THR A 148 7.45 -9.81 3.71
CA THR A 148 8.33 -8.72 3.28
C THR A 148 9.66 -8.76 4.01
N TYR A 149 9.64 -8.95 5.34
CA TYR A 149 10.85 -9.05 6.13
C TYR A 149 11.76 -10.19 5.67
N ARG A 150 11.20 -11.40 5.47
CA ARG A 150 11.96 -12.56 4.98
C ARG A 150 12.51 -12.32 3.59
N SER A 151 11.74 -11.71 2.69
CA SER A 151 12.21 -11.33 1.36
C SER A 151 13.41 -10.37 1.42
N MET A 152 13.36 -9.36 2.30
CA MET A 152 14.47 -8.43 2.52
C MET A 152 15.73 -9.16 3.03
N GLN A 153 15.57 -10.13 3.95
CA GLN A 153 16.70 -10.91 4.45
C GLN A 153 17.36 -11.74 3.33
N VAL A 154 16.57 -12.40 2.49
CA VAL A 154 17.09 -13.18 1.36
C VAL A 154 17.82 -12.28 0.36
N GLN A 155 17.23 -11.13 0.01
CA GLN A 155 17.86 -10.15 -0.88
C GLN A 155 19.19 -9.65 -0.33
N SER A 156 19.25 -9.32 0.96
CA SER A 156 20.49 -8.82 1.57
C SER A 156 21.64 -9.86 1.56
N ARG A 157 21.32 -11.16 1.62
CA ARG A 157 22.33 -12.24 1.51
C ARG A 157 22.85 -12.38 0.08
N LEU A 158 21.96 -12.32 -0.91
CA LEU A 158 22.32 -12.40 -2.32
C LEU A 158 23.21 -11.23 -2.75
N GLU A 159 22.97 -10.03 -2.21
CA GLU A 159 23.82 -8.86 -2.46
C GLU A 159 25.23 -8.99 -1.83
N MET A 160 25.37 -9.73 -0.73
CA MET A 160 26.66 -9.98 -0.08
C MET A 160 27.48 -11.09 -0.75
N GLU A 161 26.83 -12.06 -1.42
CA GLU A 161 27.49 -13.18 -2.09
C GLU A 161 28.04 -12.84 -3.49
N GLU A 162 27.68 -11.68 -4.06
CA GLU A 162 28.19 -11.19 -5.35
C GLU A 162 29.24 -10.03 -5.20
N PRO A 163 30.50 -10.30 -4.82
CA PRO A 163 31.62 -9.43 -5.17
C PRO A 163 32.51 -9.97 -6.29
N SER A 164 32.26 -11.17 -6.84
CA SER A 164 33.11 -11.75 -7.89
C SER A 164 32.28 -12.38 -9.00
N GLY A 165 32.12 -11.65 -10.10
CA GLY A 165 31.22 -11.98 -11.19
C GLY A 165 31.33 -13.42 -11.70
N ARG A 166 30.22 -14.14 -11.57
CA ARG A 166 29.76 -15.20 -12.48
C ARG A 166 28.31 -15.47 -12.10
N ARG A 167 27.38 -14.87 -12.85
CA ARG A 167 25.93 -15.13 -12.74
C ARG A 167 25.67 -16.63 -12.93
N SER A 168 25.56 -17.38 -11.84
CA SER A 168 24.89 -18.66 -11.83
C SER A 168 23.41 -18.41 -11.59
N GLU A 169 22.56 -18.81 -12.53
CA GLU A 169 21.10 -18.72 -12.38
C GLU A 169 20.64 -19.41 -11.09
N PRO A 170 19.66 -18.84 -10.36
CA PRO A 170 19.18 -19.43 -9.12
C PRO A 170 18.42 -20.74 -9.42
N SER A 171 19.00 -21.88 -9.06
CA SER A 171 18.33 -23.18 -9.10
C SER A 171 17.30 -23.28 -7.97
N ILE A 172 16.07 -23.63 -8.32
CA ILE A 172 14.91 -23.84 -7.43
C ILE A 172 15.24 -24.85 -6.30
N GLU A 173 16.16 -25.78 -6.54
CA GLU A 173 16.58 -26.79 -5.57
C GLU A 173 17.26 -26.19 -4.32
N LYS A 174 17.95 -25.04 -4.46
CA LYS A 174 18.58 -24.35 -3.32
C LYS A 174 17.60 -23.58 -2.45
N LEU A 175 16.44 -23.19 -3.00
CA LEU A 175 15.38 -22.50 -2.28
C LEU A 175 14.56 -23.44 -1.38
N LEU A 176 14.56 -24.74 -1.68
CA LEU A 176 13.78 -25.75 -0.94
C LEU A 176 14.61 -26.61 0.03
N GLY A 177 15.94 -26.50 -0.01
CA GLY A 177 16.85 -27.34 0.77
C GLY A 177 17.22 -26.87 2.19
N ALA A 178 16.54 -25.86 2.74
CA ALA A 178 16.78 -25.39 4.11
C ALA A 178 15.55 -25.68 4.99
N VAL A 179 15.39 -26.96 5.34
CA VAL A 179 14.54 -27.44 6.45
C VAL A 179 15.41 -28.27 7.37
#